data_AF-A0A2E3NDX0-F1
#
_entry.id   AF-A0A2E3NDX0-F1
#
_cell.length_a   1.000
_cell.length_b   1.000
_cell.length_c   1.000
_cell.angle_alpha   90.00
_cell.angle_beta   90.00
_cell.angle_gamma   90.00
#
_symmetry.space_group_name_H-M   'P 1'
#
loop_
_entity.id
_entity.type
_entity.pdbx_description
1 polymer ?
#
loop_
_entity_poly.entity_id
_entity_poly.type
_entity_poly.pdbx_seq_one_letter_code
_entity_poly.pdbx_strand_id
1 'polypeptide(L)'
;MKRALLVLGFVAITIALTFLWEESGRVTYGRFLKAVAPPIYDLFGVGDARVGAFRQRYINWVPFVGLMLVTPGLAWRRRLGGLAGGLVLLFAGHLALNLTERVHKAAQLPFVPSLVSDALPFLLWVLFAWPVVSRWFASALAEIPPAAQDESRADDPSDHPIEPGDPS
;
A
#
# COMPACT_ATOMS: atom_id res chain seq x y z
N MET A 1 -18.87 -15.76 -8.35
CA MET A 1 -19.77 -14.71 -7.79
C MET A 1 -19.17 -13.96 -6.59
N LYS A 2 -18.71 -14.64 -5.51
CA LYS A 2 -18.16 -13.97 -4.31
C LYS A 2 -17.05 -12.93 -4.59
N ARG A 3 -16.08 -13.26 -5.46
CA ARG A 3 -14.99 -12.34 -5.85
C ARG A 3 -15.51 -11.07 -6.56
N ALA A 4 -16.49 -11.21 -7.45
CA ALA A 4 -17.09 -10.07 -8.15
C ALA A 4 -17.81 -9.11 -7.17
N LEU A 5 -18.51 -9.64 -6.17
CA LEU A 5 -19.13 -8.82 -5.13
C LEU A 5 -18.11 -8.05 -4.28
N LEU A 6 -16.94 -8.63 -4.00
CA LEU A 6 -15.86 -7.94 -3.29
C LEU A 6 -15.30 -6.77 -4.12
N VAL A 7 -15.08 -7.01 -5.42
CA VAL A 7 -14.62 -5.96 -6.34
C VAL A 7 -15.66 -4.85 -6.47
N LEU A 8 -16.93 -5.19 -6.66
CA LEU A 8 -18.02 -4.21 -6.73
C LEU A 8 -18.17 -3.42 -5.42
N GLY A 9 -18.09 -4.09 -4.27
CA GLY A 9 -18.09 -3.44 -2.96
C GLY A 9 -16.92 -2.48 -2.80
N PHE A 10 -15.73 -2.87 -3.27
CA PHE A 10 -14.54 -2.01 -3.21
C PHE A 10 -14.73 -0.77 -4.06
N VAL A 11 -15.15 -0.95 -5.31
CA VAL A 11 -15.44 0.16 -6.25
C VAL A 11 -16.51 1.09 -5.69
N ALA A 12 -17.62 0.55 -5.18
CA ALA A 12 -18.69 1.36 -4.62
C ALA A 12 -18.22 2.21 -3.42
N ILE A 13 -17.47 1.60 -2.50
CA ILE A 13 -16.92 2.30 -1.33
C ILE A 13 -15.90 3.36 -1.75
N THR A 14 -14.98 3.05 -2.67
CA THR A 14 -13.96 4.02 -3.08
C THR A 14 -14.56 5.19 -3.85
N ILE A 15 -15.58 4.97 -4.71
CA ILE A 15 -16.33 6.06 -5.35
C ILE A 15 -16.97 6.96 -4.30
N ALA A 16 -17.70 6.40 -3.33
CA ALA A 16 -18.38 7.17 -2.29
C ALA A 16 -17.40 7.99 -1.44
N LEU A 17 -16.28 7.37 -1.03
CA LEU A 17 -15.25 8.05 -0.23
C LEU A 17 -14.49 9.11 -1.03
N THR A 18 -14.24 8.86 -2.33
CA THR A 18 -13.62 9.83 -3.24
C THR A 18 -14.53 11.04 -3.43
N PHE A 19 -15.83 10.82 -3.63
CA PHE A 19 -16.81 11.90 -3.71
C PHE A 19 -16.81 12.75 -2.43
N LEU A 20 -16.87 12.10 -1.26
CA LEU A 20 -16.80 12.79 0.03
C LEU A 20 -15.49 13.58 0.22
N TRP A 21 -14.38 13.01 -0.26
CA TRP A 21 -13.08 13.66 -0.24
C TRP A 21 -13.03 14.92 -1.10
N GLU A 22 -13.51 14.85 -2.33
CA GLU A 22 -13.51 16.00 -3.26
C GLU A 22 -14.45 17.11 -2.79
N GLU A 23 -15.63 16.76 -2.29
CA GLU A 23 -16.64 17.73 -1.85
C GLU A 23 -16.17 18.54 -0.63
N SER A 24 -15.63 17.87 0.39
CA SER A 24 -15.29 18.54 1.65
C SER A 24 -14.05 18.00 2.36
N GLY A 25 -13.69 16.73 2.13
CA GLY A 25 -12.58 16.09 2.81
C GLY A 25 -11.25 16.81 2.58
N ARG A 26 -10.96 17.22 1.34
CA ARG A 26 -9.72 17.92 0.98
C ARG A 26 -9.53 19.23 1.74
N VAL A 27 -10.60 20.03 1.87
CA VAL A 27 -10.57 21.32 2.57
C VAL A 27 -10.48 21.10 4.08
N THR A 28 -11.32 20.21 4.62
CA THR A 28 -11.39 19.90 6.05
C THR A 28 -10.08 19.32 6.54
N TYR A 29 -9.53 18.34 5.83
CA TYR A 29 -8.26 17.72 6.16
C TYR A 29 -7.09 18.69 6.03
N GLY A 30 -7.12 19.57 5.01
CA GLY A 30 -6.14 20.64 4.89
C GLY A 30 -6.15 21.62 6.07
N ARG A 31 -7.33 21.97 6.60
CA ARG A 31 -7.47 22.79 7.81
C ARG A 31 -6.96 22.05 9.04
N PHE A 32 -7.33 20.78 9.19
CA PHE A 32 -6.86 19.92 10.28
C PHE A 32 -5.33 19.83 10.29
N LEU A 33 -4.70 19.54 9.15
CA LEU A 33 -3.24 19.49 9.05
C LEU A 33 -2.59 20.83 9.40
N LYS A 34 -3.14 21.96 8.95
CA LYS A 34 -2.62 23.28 9.33
C LYS A 34 -2.70 23.54 10.84
N ALA A 35 -3.67 22.97 11.54
CA ALA A 35 -3.82 23.13 12.98
C ALA A 35 -2.87 22.20 13.76
N VAL A 36 -2.70 20.96 13.29
CA VAL A 36 -2.01 19.90 14.04
C VAL A 36 -0.54 19.76 13.65
N ALA A 37 -0.16 20.03 12.41
CA ALA A 37 1.22 19.84 11.96
C ALA A 37 2.23 20.80 12.60
N PRO A 38 1.97 22.12 12.74
CA PRO A 38 2.94 23.04 13.36
C PRO A 38 3.45 22.61 14.74
N PRO A 39 2.59 22.29 15.74
CA PRO A 39 3.09 21.87 17.04
C PRO A 39 3.90 20.56 16.96
N ILE A 40 3.54 19.63 16.06
CA ILE A 40 4.33 18.42 15.85
C ILE A 40 5.70 18.77 15.25
N TYR A 41 5.73 19.68 14.28
CA TYR A 41 6.98 20.14 13.66
C TYR A 41 7.88 20.89 14.64
N ASP A 42 7.32 21.70 15.53
CA ASP A 42 8.07 22.38 16.58
C ASP A 42 8.75 21.38 17.52
N LEU A 43 8.09 20.28 17.87
CA LEU A 43 8.68 19.22 18.69
C LEU A 43 9.90 18.56 18.04
N PHE A 44 9.99 18.56 16.71
CA PHE A 44 11.12 18.02 15.94
C PHE A 44 12.11 19.11 15.49
N GLY A 45 11.96 20.36 15.94
CA GLY A 45 12.86 21.47 15.59
C GLY A 45 12.70 21.96 14.14
N VAL A 46 11.53 21.73 13.53
CA VAL A 46 11.22 22.06 12.12
C VAL A 46 10.00 22.97 11.98
N GLY A 47 9.83 23.94 12.89
CA GLY A 47 8.65 24.81 12.99
C GLY A 47 8.27 25.63 11.74
N ASP A 48 9.23 26.14 10.97
CA ASP A 48 8.97 26.86 9.71
C ASP A 48 8.47 25.97 8.54
N ALA A 49 8.16 24.69 8.78
CA ALA A 49 7.73 23.77 7.74
C ALA A 49 6.33 24.17 7.26
N ARG A 50 6.18 24.36 5.95
CA ARG A 50 4.89 24.73 5.36
C ARG A 50 4.05 23.49 5.11
N VAL A 51 2.75 23.63 5.30
CA VAL A 51 1.75 22.58 5.06
C VAL A 51 0.99 22.94 3.77
N GLY A 52 1.42 22.42 2.62
CA GLY A 52 0.93 22.98 1.37
C GLY A 52 1.04 22.14 0.11
N ALA A 53 2.20 21.62 -0.25
CA ALA A 53 2.44 21.25 -1.64
C ALA A 53 1.76 19.94 -2.07
N PHE A 54 1.42 19.04 -1.14
CA PHE A 54 1.02 17.67 -1.50
C PHE A 54 -0.42 17.27 -1.16
N ARG A 55 -1.34 18.24 -1.03
CA ARG A 55 -2.72 17.98 -0.61
C ARG A 55 -3.51 17.02 -1.49
N GLN A 56 -3.16 16.92 -2.76
CA GLN A 56 -3.82 16.02 -3.71
C GLN A 56 -3.54 14.54 -3.41
N ARG A 57 -2.37 14.22 -2.83
CA ARG A 57 -1.96 12.84 -2.52
C ARG A 57 -2.56 12.30 -1.23
N TYR A 58 -3.15 13.17 -0.42
CA TYR A 58 -3.78 12.74 0.83
C TYR A 58 -5.02 11.89 0.61
N ILE A 59 -5.52 11.78 -0.62
CA ILE A 59 -6.62 10.86 -0.97
C ILE A 59 -6.23 9.38 -0.80
N ASN A 60 -4.94 9.06 -0.63
CA ASN A 60 -4.43 7.69 -0.49
C ASN A 60 -5.07 6.91 0.69
N TRP A 61 -5.70 7.55 1.66
CA TRP A 61 -6.48 6.86 2.70
C TRP A 61 -7.72 6.16 2.14
N VAL A 62 -8.29 6.63 1.03
CA VAL A 62 -9.49 6.06 0.40
C VAL A 62 -9.28 4.60 -0.01
N PRO A 63 -8.27 4.24 -0.83
CA PRO A 63 -8.04 2.84 -1.17
C PRO A 63 -7.73 1.97 0.06
N PHE A 64 -7.02 2.49 1.06
CA PHE A 64 -6.76 1.76 2.31
C PHE A 64 -8.06 1.41 3.05
N VAL A 65 -8.91 2.40 3.29
CA VAL A 65 -10.19 2.21 3.98
C VAL A 65 -11.09 1.28 3.16
N GLY A 66 -11.16 1.47 1.85
CA GLY A 66 -11.89 0.59 0.94
C GLY A 66 -11.47 -0.86 1.12
N LEU A 67 -10.17 -1.17 1.00
CA LEU A 67 -9.63 -2.52 1.16
C LEU A 67 -9.94 -3.11 2.54
N MET A 68 -9.74 -2.35 3.62
CA MET A 68 -10.01 -2.81 4.98
C MET A 68 -11.48 -3.15 5.23
N LEU A 69 -12.41 -2.36 4.65
CA LEU A 69 -13.84 -2.58 4.79
C LEU A 69 -14.32 -3.79 3.98
N VAL A 70 -13.79 -3.99 2.78
CA VAL A 70 -14.22 -5.10 1.92
C VAL A 70 -13.54 -6.42 2.22
N THR A 71 -12.41 -6.42 2.95
CA THR A 71 -11.67 -7.65 3.25
C THR A 71 -12.55 -8.61 4.06
N PRO A 72 -12.96 -9.76 3.49
CA PRO A 72 -13.81 -10.71 4.18
C PRO A 72 -13.02 -11.52 5.22
N GLY A 73 -13.70 -12.00 6.26
CA GLY A 73 -13.09 -12.84 7.29
C GLY A 73 -12.12 -12.11 8.23
N LEU A 74 -12.02 -10.78 8.14
CA LEU A 74 -11.29 -9.97 9.09
C LEU A 74 -12.16 -9.71 10.33
N ALA A 75 -11.68 -10.12 11.50
CA ALA A 75 -12.39 -9.88 12.76
C ALA A 75 -12.61 -8.37 13.00
N TRP A 76 -13.78 -7.99 13.51
CA TRP A 76 -14.16 -6.58 13.68
C TRP A 76 -13.14 -5.76 14.50
N ARG A 77 -12.63 -6.31 15.60
CA ARG A 77 -11.58 -5.67 16.41
C ARG A 77 -10.32 -5.36 15.61
N ARG A 78 -9.89 -6.28 14.75
CA ARG A 78 -8.72 -6.10 13.88
C ARG A 78 -9.02 -5.12 12.74
N ARG A 79 -10.25 -5.13 12.21
CA ARG A 79 -10.68 -4.14 11.22
C ARG A 79 -10.65 -2.73 11.80
N LEU A 80 -11.25 -2.51 12.97
CA LEU A 80 -11.23 -1.20 13.63
C LEU A 80 -9.82 -0.78 14.07
N GLY A 81 -9.06 -1.69 14.70
CA GLY A 81 -7.69 -1.41 15.10
C GLY A 81 -6.78 -1.12 13.91
N GLY A 82 -6.95 -1.86 12.81
CA GLY A 82 -6.23 -1.64 11.56
C GLY A 82 -6.62 -0.33 10.90
N LEU A 83 -7.91 0.03 10.84
CA LEU A 83 -8.36 1.32 10.33
C LEU A 83 -7.76 2.48 11.16
N ALA A 84 -7.87 2.42 12.49
CA ALA A 84 -7.32 3.45 13.37
C ALA A 84 -5.79 3.56 13.21
N GLY A 85 -5.07 2.44 13.33
CA GLY A 85 -3.61 2.40 13.22
C GLY A 85 -3.12 2.82 11.83
N GLY A 86 -3.76 2.34 10.77
CA GLY A 86 -3.41 2.68 9.39
C GLY A 86 -3.68 4.14 9.05
N LEU A 87 -4.79 4.72 9.51
CA LEU A 87 -5.06 6.16 9.34
C LEU A 87 -4.04 7.02 10.08
N VAL A 88 -3.61 6.62 11.28
CA VAL A 88 -2.52 7.30 12.01
C VAL A 88 -1.21 7.21 11.25
N LEU A 89 -0.86 6.04 10.70
CA LEU A 89 0.37 5.86 9.92
C LEU A 89 0.35 6.63 8.60
N LEU A 90 -0.79 6.68 7.90
CA LEU A 90 -0.96 7.52 6.70
C LEU A 90 -0.82 9.01 7.05
N PHE A 91 -1.44 9.45 8.15
CA PHE A 91 -1.29 10.82 8.63
C PHE A 91 0.18 11.16 8.94
N ALA A 92 0.89 10.29 9.63
CA ALA A 92 2.33 10.46 9.86
C ALA A 92 3.12 10.51 8.55
N GLY A 93 2.76 9.66 7.57
CA GLY A 93 3.31 9.71 6.21
C GLY A 93 3.08 11.06 5.52
N HIS A 94 1.89 11.65 5.66
CA HIS A 94 1.61 12.99 5.13
C HIS A 94 2.46 14.07 5.80
N LEU A 95 2.65 13.98 7.12
CA LEU A 95 3.54 14.91 7.83
C LEU A 95 4.98 14.79 7.33
N ALA A 96 5.48 13.56 7.14
CA ALA A 96 6.82 13.29 6.62
C ALA A 96 6.98 13.80 5.18
N LEU A 97 5.99 13.61 4.31
CA LEU A 97 6.02 14.14 2.94
C LEU A 97 6.07 15.66 2.90
N ASN A 98 5.25 16.35 3.69
CA ASN A 98 5.34 17.82 3.79
C ASN A 98 6.73 18.27 4.25
N LEU A 99 7.40 17.50 5.12
CA LEU A 99 8.75 17.83 5.55
C LEU A 99 9.77 17.75 4.41
N THR A 100 9.56 16.87 3.41
CA THR A 100 10.44 16.77 2.23
C THR A 100 10.45 18.04 1.38
N GLU A 101 9.42 18.89 1.46
CA GLU A 101 9.38 20.21 0.80
C GLU A 101 10.49 21.14 1.29
N ARG A 102 10.96 20.98 2.53
CA ARG A 102 12.09 21.77 3.04
C ARG A 102 13.39 21.45 2.31
N VAL A 103 13.58 20.18 1.96
CA VAL A 103 14.80 19.66 1.33
C VAL A 103 14.75 19.94 -0.17
N HIS A 104 13.57 19.77 -0.79
CA HIS A 104 13.37 19.97 -2.23
C HIS A 104 12.41 21.14 -2.44
N LYS A 105 12.96 22.37 -2.49
CA LYS A 105 12.18 23.60 -2.75
C LYS A 105 11.55 23.65 -4.15
N ALA A 106 11.95 22.75 -5.04
CA ALA A 106 11.36 22.63 -6.37
C ALA A 106 9.96 22.01 -6.26
N ALA A 107 8.99 22.58 -6.97
CA ALA A 107 7.60 22.08 -7.04
C ALA A 107 7.46 20.67 -7.65
N GLN A 108 8.56 19.99 -7.93
CA GLN A 108 8.59 18.61 -8.39
C GLN A 108 8.70 17.68 -7.19
N LEU A 109 7.65 16.89 -7.02
CA LEU A 109 7.56 15.81 -6.06
C LEU A 109 8.80 14.89 -6.17
N PRO A 110 9.51 14.64 -5.06
CA PRO A 110 10.57 13.65 -5.09
C PRO A 110 9.95 12.28 -5.43
N PHE A 111 10.48 11.61 -6.45
CA PHE A 111 9.91 10.38 -7.01
C PHE A 111 9.76 9.30 -5.96
N VAL A 112 10.81 9.05 -5.17
CA VAL A 112 10.85 7.97 -4.18
C VAL A 112 9.83 8.18 -3.04
N PRO A 113 9.79 9.32 -2.33
CA PRO A 113 8.76 9.57 -1.32
C PRO A 113 7.34 9.50 -1.88
N SER A 114 7.14 9.94 -3.12
CA SER A 114 5.83 9.87 -3.79
C SER A 114 5.40 8.43 -4.04
N LEU A 115 6.29 7.61 -4.59
CA LEU A 115 6.03 6.19 -4.84
C LEU A 115 5.74 5.44 -3.54
N VAL A 116 6.51 5.73 -2.48
CA VAL A 116 6.27 5.16 -1.14
C VAL A 116 4.89 5.58 -0.62
N SER A 117 4.53 6.85 -0.75
CA SER A 117 3.21 7.36 -0.35
C SER A 117 2.05 6.69 -1.10
N ASP A 118 2.25 6.39 -2.38
CA ASP A 118 1.23 5.77 -3.24
C ASP A 118 1.09 4.26 -2.94
N ALA A 119 2.19 3.59 -2.55
CA ALA A 119 2.19 2.19 -2.15
C ALA A 119 1.72 1.97 -0.69
N LEU A 120 1.89 2.99 0.17
CA LEU A 120 1.61 2.90 1.61
C LEU A 120 0.20 2.37 1.95
N PRO A 121 -0.90 2.81 1.29
CA PRO A 121 -2.23 2.27 1.54
C PRO A 121 -2.30 0.75 1.39
N PHE A 122 -1.68 0.23 0.34
CA PHE A 122 -1.66 -1.20 0.05
C PHE A 122 -0.80 -1.96 1.06
N LEU A 123 0.40 -1.43 1.38
CA LEU A 123 1.28 -2.04 2.37
C LEU A 123 0.63 -2.12 3.76
N LEU A 124 -0.04 -1.05 4.19
CA LEU A 124 -0.77 -1.02 5.46
C LEU A 124 -1.93 -2.01 5.44
N TRP A 125 -2.66 -2.11 4.33
CA TRP A 125 -3.69 -3.14 4.19
C TRP A 125 -3.11 -4.54 4.33
N VAL A 126 -2.04 -4.88 3.60
CA VAL A 126 -1.39 -6.20 3.72
C VAL A 126 -0.96 -6.47 5.16
N LEU A 127 -0.36 -5.49 5.84
CA LEU A 127 0.07 -5.62 7.23
C LEU A 127 -1.10 -5.93 8.17
N PHE A 128 -2.17 -5.13 8.13
CA PHE A 128 -3.29 -5.28 9.06
C PHE A 128 -4.22 -6.46 8.70
N ALA A 129 -4.35 -6.77 7.42
CA ALA A 129 -5.14 -7.88 6.90
C ALA A 129 -4.32 -9.18 6.74
N TRP A 130 -3.06 -9.20 7.18
CA TRP A 130 -2.12 -10.32 6.98
C TRP A 130 -2.71 -11.71 7.26
N PRO A 131 -3.45 -11.97 8.36
CA PRO A 131 -4.00 -13.30 8.62
C PRO A 131 -5.02 -13.80 7.57
N VAL A 132 -5.64 -12.89 6.82
CA VAL A 132 -6.55 -13.21 5.72
C VAL A 132 -5.77 -13.31 4.41
N VAL A 133 -4.92 -12.32 4.14
CA VAL A 133 -4.14 -12.23 2.90
C VAL A 133 -3.17 -13.41 2.75
N SER A 134 -2.51 -13.82 3.83
CA SER A 134 -1.58 -14.95 3.81
C SER A 134 -2.26 -16.26 3.43
N ARG A 135 -3.52 -16.47 3.85
CA ARG A 135 -4.31 -17.64 3.47
C ARG A 135 -4.65 -17.63 1.99
N TRP A 136 -5.01 -16.48 1.42
CA TRP A 136 -5.25 -16.37 -0.02
C TRP A 136 -4.01 -16.68 -0.83
N PHE A 137 -2.85 -16.18 -0.38
CA PHE A 137 -1.57 -16.45 -1.04
C PHE A 137 -1.19 -17.93 -0.97
N ALA A 138 -1.33 -18.56 0.20
CA ALA A 138 -1.10 -19.99 0.35
C ALA A 138 -2.02 -20.83 -0.55
N SER A 139 -3.30 -20.48 -0.65
CA SER A 139 -4.23 -21.14 -1.57
C SER A 139 -3.83 -20.95 -3.04
N ALA A 140 -3.42 -19.74 -3.44
CA ALA A 140 -3.01 -19.46 -4.81
C ALA A 140 -1.74 -20.23 -5.21
N LEU A 141 -0.77 -20.37 -4.29
CA LEU A 141 0.44 -21.17 -4.52
C LEU A 141 0.14 -22.66 -4.64
N ALA A 142 -0.82 -23.17 -3.87
CA ALA A 142 -1.23 -24.57 -3.93
C ALA A 142 -1.97 -24.93 -5.24
N GLU A 143 -2.52 -23.95 -5.95
CA GLU A 143 -3.19 -24.14 -7.25
C GLU A 143 -2.22 -24.21 -8.44
N ILE A 144 -0.91 -23.94 -8.25
CA ILE A 144 0.10 -24.02 -9.31
C ILE A 144 0.35 -25.50 -9.66
N PRO A 145 0.06 -25.95 -10.90
CA PRO A 145 0.24 -27.35 -11.28
C PRO A 145 1.71 -27.78 -11.20
N PRO A 146 2.02 -29.00 -10.74
CA PRO A 146 3.39 -29.51 -10.64
C PRO A 146 4.11 -29.59 -12.00
N ALA A 147 3.38 -29.60 -13.12
CA ALA A 147 3.95 -29.66 -14.48
C ALA A 147 4.84 -28.45 -14.84
N ALA A 148 4.72 -27.31 -14.13
CA ALA A 148 5.61 -26.17 -14.33
C ALA A 148 6.99 -26.32 -13.65
N GLN A 149 7.20 -27.39 -12.86
CA GLN A 149 8.46 -27.66 -12.16
C GLN A 149 9.37 -28.66 -12.90
N ASP A 150 8.83 -29.46 -13.81
CA ASP A 150 9.61 -30.49 -14.55
C ASP A 150 10.30 -29.94 -15.81
N GLU A 151 9.77 -28.88 -16.45
CA GLU A 151 10.43 -28.25 -17.61
C GLU A 151 11.76 -27.57 -17.26
N SER A 152 11.97 -27.17 -16.00
CA SER A 152 13.26 -26.64 -15.52
C SER A 152 14.32 -27.73 -15.29
N ARG A 153 13.93 -29.01 -15.30
CA ARG A 153 14.82 -30.14 -15.00
C ARG A 153 15.26 -30.91 -16.25
N ALA A 154 14.55 -30.73 -17.37
CA ALA A 154 14.83 -31.42 -18.63
C ALA A 154 16.04 -30.83 -19.42
N ASP A 155 16.55 -29.66 -19.03
CA ASP A 155 17.66 -28.97 -19.69
C ASP A 155 18.98 -29.01 -18.89
N ASP A 156 19.13 -29.92 -17.90
CA ASP A 156 20.42 -30.12 -17.23
C ASP A 156 21.41 -30.80 -18.21
N PRO A 157 22.43 -30.10 -18.74
CA PRO A 157 23.35 -30.65 -19.74
C PRO A 157 24.31 -31.69 -19.14
N SER A 158 24.26 -31.92 -17.82
CA SER A 158 25.11 -32.87 -17.11
C SER A 158 24.75 -34.34 -17.37
N ASP A 159 23.63 -34.61 -18.02
CA ASP A 159 23.17 -35.97 -18.33
C ASP A 159 23.66 -36.52 -19.68
N HIS A 160 24.58 -35.83 -20.37
CA HIS A 160 25.29 -36.42 -21.50
C HIS A 160 26.33 -37.43 -20.99
N PRO A 161 26.16 -38.75 -21.27
CA PRO A 161 27.17 -39.74 -20.93
C PRO A 161 28.45 -39.38 -21.67
N ILE A 162 29.55 -39.19 -20.93
CA ILE A 162 30.88 -39.12 -21.53
C ILE A 162 31.12 -40.50 -22.15
N GLU A 163 31.00 -40.60 -23.47
CA GLU A 163 31.40 -41.81 -24.19
C GLU A 163 32.88 -42.08 -23.88
N PRO A 164 33.22 -43.26 -23.33
CA PRO A 164 34.61 -43.62 -23.12
C PRO A 164 35.27 -43.74 -24.50
N GLY A 165 36.16 -42.80 -24.80
CA GLY A 165 36.93 -42.79 -26.04
C GLY A 165 37.70 -44.09 -26.22
N ASP A 166 37.56 -44.66 -27.42
CA ASP A 166 38.20 -45.91 -27.84
C ASP A 166 39.71 -45.69 -28.02
N PRO A 167 40.59 -46.38 -27.25
CA PRO A 167 42.04 -46.27 -27.44
C PRO A 167 42.48 -47.15 -28.60
N SER A 168 42.82 -46.51 -29.73
CA SER A 168 43.58 -47.11 -30.84
C SER A 168 44.97 -46.50 -30.94
#